data_AF-A0AAD4DLG9-F1
#
_entry.id   AF-A0AAD4DLG9-F1
#
_cell.length_a   1.000
_cell.length_b   1.000
_cell.length_c   1.000
_cell.angle_alpha   90.00
_cell.angle_beta   90.00
_cell.angle_gamma   90.00
#
_symmetry.space_group_name_H-M   'P 1'
#
loop_
_entity.id
_entity.type
_entity.pdbx_description
1 polymer ?
#
loop_
_entity_poly.entity_id
_entity_poly.type
_entity_poly.pdbx_seq_one_letter_code
_entity_poly.pdbx_strand_id
1 'polypeptide(L)'
;MIRACRKHASFSTSVKAAAAKATSTEPSASSTSSAKKRENLDPAQNRDKLLVGNPHPVSNLRPILYPIPANESKEDRLFREQCERVDAFNQNFWVNNNAMFNKAKAEYEEKVRAQNGNQPVTTDELSLFYKDFLDKAYERQLNYNRQWWIENINLLFPAAKAAVRKWTSRS
;
A
#
# COMPACT_ATOMS: atom_id res chain seq x y z
N MET A 1 -50.58 -22.59 8.94
CA MET A 1 -49.23 -23.08 8.61
C MET A 1 -48.83 -22.55 7.24
N ILE A 2 -48.20 -21.36 7.19
CA ILE A 2 -47.82 -20.69 5.94
C ILE A 2 -46.35 -21.03 5.64
N ARG A 3 -46.12 -21.73 4.52
CA ARG A 3 -44.79 -22.00 3.94
C ARG A 3 -44.24 -20.73 3.29
N ALA A 4 -43.14 -20.20 3.81
CA ALA A 4 -42.36 -19.16 3.14
C ALA A 4 -41.24 -19.81 2.30
N CYS A 5 -41.42 -19.83 0.98
CA CYS A 5 -40.37 -20.17 0.01
C CYS A 5 -39.38 -19.01 -0.11
N ARG A 6 -38.16 -19.20 0.38
CA ARG A 6 -37.04 -18.27 0.18
C ARG A 6 -36.41 -18.57 -1.18
N LYS A 7 -36.70 -17.73 -2.19
CA LYS A 7 -36.00 -17.77 -3.49
C LYS A 7 -34.58 -17.24 -3.31
N HIS A 8 -33.58 -18.08 -3.57
CA HIS A 8 -32.18 -17.66 -3.70
C HIS A 8 -31.98 -17.04 -5.09
N ALA A 9 -31.54 -15.79 -5.14
CA ALA A 9 -31.07 -15.15 -6.37
C ALA A 9 -29.60 -15.55 -6.59
N SER A 10 -29.35 -16.30 -7.67
CA SER A 10 -28.00 -16.62 -8.15
C SER A 10 -27.55 -15.47 -9.07
N PHE A 11 -26.53 -14.72 -8.64
CA PHE A 11 -25.86 -13.73 -9.49
C PHE A 11 -24.67 -14.39 -10.19
N SER A 12 -24.86 -14.73 -11.45
CA SER A 12 -23.80 -15.12 -12.38
C SER A 12 -23.08 -13.87 -12.87
N THR A 13 -21.80 -13.71 -12.54
CA THR A 13 -20.93 -12.71 -13.15
C THR A 13 -19.92 -13.42 -14.05
N SER A 14 -20.20 -13.36 -15.36
CA SER A 14 -19.31 -13.80 -16.42
C SER A 14 -18.18 -12.78 -16.58
N VAL A 15 -16.94 -13.18 -16.26
CA VAL A 15 -15.75 -12.37 -16.53
C VAL A 15 -15.11 -12.92 -17.81
N LYS A 16 -15.14 -12.11 -18.87
CA LYS A 16 -14.46 -12.42 -20.14
C LYS A 16 -12.94 -12.32 -19.94
N ALA A 17 -12.23 -13.41 -20.23
CA ALA A 17 -10.79 -13.44 -20.37
C ALA A 17 -10.37 -12.76 -21.68
N ALA A 18 -9.42 -11.82 -21.61
CA ALA A 18 -8.74 -11.26 -22.77
C ALA A 18 -7.27 -11.66 -22.69
N ALA A 19 -6.83 -12.48 -23.64
CA ALA A 19 -5.43 -12.85 -23.84
C ALA A 19 -4.72 -11.73 -24.62
N ALA A 20 -3.55 -11.31 -24.15
CA ALA A 20 -2.63 -10.46 -24.91
C ALA A 20 -1.20 -11.01 -24.80
N LYS A 21 -0.56 -11.05 -25.96
CA LYS A 21 0.62 -11.84 -26.34
C LYS A 21 1.91 -11.17 -25.86
N ALA A 22 2.84 -11.95 -25.33
CA ALA A 22 4.19 -11.51 -24.99
C ALA A 22 4.97 -11.14 -26.26
N THR A 23 5.69 -10.02 -26.24
CA THR A 23 6.76 -9.70 -27.19
C THR A 23 7.98 -9.27 -26.39
N SER A 24 9.02 -10.08 -26.47
CA SER A 24 10.36 -9.85 -25.94
C SER A 24 11.11 -8.87 -26.84
N THR A 25 11.63 -7.79 -26.28
CA THR A 25 12.72 -7.00 -26.89
C THR A 25 13.49 -6.28 -25.79
N GLU A 26 14.71 -6.74 -25.54
CA GLU A 26 15.86 -5.97 -25.06
C GLU A 26 17.01 -6.25 -26.05
N PRO A 27 18.09 -5.44 -26.13
CA PRO A 27 18.47 -4.30 -25.29
C PRO A 27 18.83 -3.02 -26.09
N SER A 28 18.87 -1.85 -25.43
CA SER A 28 19.86 -0.83 -25.79
C SER A 28 20.12 0.13 -24.63
N ALA A 29 21.34 0.04 -24.11
CA ALA A 29 21.90 0.98 -23.15
C ALA A 29 22.16 2.33 -23.85
N SER A 30 21.46 3.37 -23.38
CA SER A 30 21.85 4.76 -23.62
C SER A 30 22.12 5.41 -22.27
N SER A 31 23.37 5.34 -21.83
CA SER A 31 23.91 6.08 -20.71
C SER A 31 24.09 7.56 -21.09
N THR A 32 23.16 8.41 -20.70
CA THR A 32 23.39 9.86 -20.58
C THR A 32 23.43 10.23 -19.10
N SER A 33 24.59 10.02 -18.47
CA SER A 33 24.87 10.46 -17.11
C SER A 33 25.06 11.98 -17.09
N SER A 34 23.97 12.74 -17.03
CA SER A 34 24.02 14.12 -16.55
C SER A 34 24.26 14.06 -15.05
N ALA A 35 25.50 14.34 -14.61
CA ALA A 35 25.88 14.36 -13.21
C ALA A 35 25.17 15.53 -12.48
N LYS A 36 23.91 15.30 -12.08
CA LYS A 36 23.22 16.19 -11.14
C LYS A 36 23.95 16.13 -9.80
N LYS A 37 24.44 17.29 -9.35
CA LYS A 37 24.94 17.51 -7.99
C LYS A 37 23.96 16.87 -7.00
N ARG A 38 24.41 15.85 -6.26
CA ARG A 38 23.59 15.18 -5.26
C ARG A 38 23.22 16.22 -4.20
N GLU A 39 21.94 16.56 -4.13
CA GLU A 39 21.40 17.47 -3.11
C GLU A 39 21.56 16.81 -1.74
N ASN A 40 22.00 17.57 -0.73
CA ASN A 40 22.09 17.05 0.63
C ASN A 40 20.66 16.88 1.17
N LEU A 41 20.25 15.65 1.44
CA LEU A 41 18.91 15.29 1.91
C LEU A 41 18.81 15.21 3.44
N ASP A 42 19.78 15.77 4.17
CA ASP A 42 19.73 15.83 5.63
C ASP A 42 18.42 16.52 6.09
N PRO A 43 17.54 15.83 6.85
CA PRO A 43 16.29 16.39 7.35
C PRO A 43 16.51 17.61 8.25
N ALA A 44 17.65 17.69 8.94
CA ALA A 44 17.97 18.84 9.79
C ALA A 44 18.16 20.14 8.97
N GLN A 45 18.65 20.01 7.73
CA GLN A 45 18.92 21.14 6.83
C GLN A 45 17.76 21.45 5.89
N ASN A 46 16.81 20.53 5.71
CA ASN A 46 15.70 20.64 4.76
C ASN A 46 14.33 20.61 5.44
N ARG A 47 14.17 21.35 6.54
CA ARG A 47 12.95 21.34 7.35
C ARG A 47 11.69 21.78 6.61
N ASP A 48 11.83 22.56 5.53
CA ASP A 48 10.72 23.09 4.74
C ASP A 48 10.35 22.19 3.55
N LYS A 49 11.10 21.11 3.29
CA LYS A 49 10.85 20.21 2.17
C LYS A 49 10.22 18.91 2.63
N LEU A 50 9.29 18.40 1.83
CA LEU A 50 8.79 17.03 1.95
C LEU A 50 9.89 16.07 1.49
N LEU A 51 10.33 15.16 2.37
CA LEU A 51 11.34 14.16 2.03
C LEU A 51 10.69 12.78 1.97
N VAL A 52 11.09 11.99 0.98
CA VAL A 52 10.62 10.61 0.80
C VAL A 52 11.82 9.68 0.86
N GLY A 53 11.79 8.73 1.80
CA GLY A 53 12.88 7.79 2.02
C GLY A 53 12.91 6.62 1.04
N ASN A 54 13.88 5.74 1.28
CA ASN A 54 13.98 4.45 0.58
C ASN A 54 12.80 3.53 0.95
N PRO A 55 12.43 2.59 0.08
CA PRO A 55 11.42 1.59 0.39
C PRO A 55 11.76 0.82 1.67
N HIS A 56 10.76 0.64 2.54
CA HIS A 56 10.91 -0.14 3.76
C HIS A 56 11.05 -1.64 3.42
N PRO A 57 11.97 -2.38 4.05
CA PRO A 57 12.35 -3.74 3.62
C PRO A 57 11.23 -4.78 3.70
N VAL A 58 10.20 -4.57 4.53
CA VAL A 58 9.07 -5.51 4.70
C VAL A 58 7.82 -5.05 3.96
N SER A 59 7.31 -3.85 4.26
CA SER A 59 6.11 -3.29 3.64
C SER A 59 6.30 -2.76 2.21
N ASN A 60 7.54 -2.49 1.78
CA ASN A 60 7.88 -1.77 0.54
C ASN A 60 7.32 -0.34 0.41
N LEU A 61 6.64 0.17 1.44
CA LEU A 61 6.19 1.55 1.48
C LEU A 61 7.36 2.49 1.75
N ARG A 62 7.29 3.71 1.22
CA ARG A 62 8.32 4.72 1.43
C ARG A 62 7.94 5.60 2.62
N PRO A 63 8.82 5.77 3.63
CA PRO A 63 8.56 6.68 4.72
C PRO A 63 8.59 8.12 4.21
N ILE A 64 7.67 8.93 4.70
CA ILE A 64 7.55 10.35 4.37
C ILE A 64 7.94 11.16 5.61
N LEU A 65 8.82 12.12 5.43
CA LEU A 65 9.11 13.14 6.43
C LEU A 65 8.43 14.43 5.99
N TYR A 66 7.41 14.82 6.74
CA TYR A 66 6.68 16.05 6.48
C TYR A 66 7.48 17.28 6.91
N PRO A 67 7.38 18.39 6.16
CA PRO A 67 8.07 19.62 6.51
C PRO A 67 7.50 20.22 7.80
N ILE A 68 8.40 20.72 8.65
CA ILE A 68 8.08 21.41 9.90
C ILE A 68 8.72 22.80 9.84
N PRO A 69 8.01 23.79 9.26
CA PRO A 69 8.53 25.14 9.13
C PRO A 69 8.71 25.81 10.50
N ALA A 70 9.60 26.79 10.59
CA ALA A 70 9.92 27.46 11.86
C ALA A 70 8.69 28.14 12.51
N ASN A 71 7.77 28.66 11.70
CA ASN A 71 6.54 29.32 12.11
C ASN A 71 5.29 28.46 11.82
N GLU A 72 5.36 27.15 12.08
CA GLU A 72 4.25 26.22 11.93
C GLU A 72 3.02 26.68 12.73
N SER A 73 1.87 26.81 12.05
CA SER A 73 0.62 27.12 12.74
C SER A 73 0.03 25.88 13.40
N LYS A 74 -0.90 26.08 14.34
CA LYS A 74 -1.62 24.97 14.99
C LYS A 74 -2.40 24.12 13.98
N GLU A 75 -3.01 24.73 12.98
CA GLU A 75 -3.76 24.06 11.92
C GLU A 75 -2.85 23.22 11.02
N ASP A 76 -1.69 23.75 10.64
CA ASP A 76 -0.71 23.04 9.82
C ASP A 76 -0.13 21.84 10.58
N ARG A 77 0.16 22.04 11.87
CA ARG A 77 0.59 20.98 12.78
C ARG A 77 -0.43 19.86 12.87
N LEU A 78 -1.69 20.19 13.14
CA LEU A 78 -2.77 19.20 13.26
C LEU A 78 -2.96 18.42 11.97
N PHE A 79 -2.87 19.08 10.82
CA PHE A 79 -2.93 18.40 9.53
C PHE A 79 -1.74 17.46 9.33
N ARG A 80 -0.52 17.92 9.60
CA ARG A 80 0.70 17.10 9.48
C ARG A 80 0.67 15.88 10.40
N GLU A 81 0.36 16.06 11.68
CA GLU A 81 0.28 14.96 12.66
C GLU A 81 -0.79 13.95 12.26
N GLN A 82 -1.91 14.42 11.69
CA GLN A 82 -2.95 13.55 11.16
C GLN A 82 -2.46 12.77 9.93
N CYS A 83 -1.69 13.39 9.01
CA CYS A 83 -1.05 12.67 7.91
C CYS A 83 -0.06 11.60 8.42
N GLU A 84 0.82 11.95 9.35
CA GLU A 84 1.78 11.02 9.97
C GLU A 84 1.08 9.82 10.61
N ARG A 85 -0.06 10.05 11.29
CA ARG A 85 -0.87 9.00 11.89
C ARG A 85 -1.46 8.05 10.85
N VAL A 86 -1.97 8.60 9.75
CA VAL A 86 -2.55 7.82 8.63
C VAL A 86 -1.46 6.97 7.98
N ASP A 87 -0.29 7.55 7.70
CA ASP A 87 0.86 6.84 7.15
C ASP A 87 1.37 5.74 8.09
N ALA A 88 1.44 6.00 9.39
CA ALA A 88 1.83 5.00 10.38
C ALA A 88 0.84 3.82 10.43
N PHE A 89 -0.47 4.10 10.33
CA PHE A 89 -1.49 3.06 10.23
C PHE A 89 -1.29 2.19 8.99
N ASN A 90 -1.07 2.81 7.82
CA ASN A 90 -0.79 2.12 6.57
C ASN A 90 0.46 1.22 6.69
N GLN A 91 1.54 1.80 7.20
CA GLN A 91 2.81 1.13 7.38
C GLN A 91 2.68 -0.09 8.28
N ASN A 92 2.04 0.06 9.44
CA ASN A 92 1.83 -1.03 10.39
C ASN A 92 1.01 -2.16 9.78
N PHE A 93 -0.04 -1.84 9.02
CA PHE A 93 -0.83 -2.85 8.33
C PHE A 93 0.02 -3.67 7.35
N TRP A 94 0.76 -3.01 6.46
CA TRP A 94 1.53 -3.69 5.42
C TRP A 94 2.75 -4.43 5.95
N VAL A 95 3.40 -3.95 7.02
CA VAL A 95 4.45 -4.73 7.70
C VAL A 95 3.88 -6.05 8.20
N ASN A 96 2.75 -6.01 8.90
CA ASN A 96 2.13 -7.21 9.47
C ASN A 96 1.57 -8.14 8.39
N ASN A 97 0.86 -7.60 7.40
CA ASN A 97 0.28 -8.40 6.32
C ASN A 97 1.36 -9.08 5.48
N ASN A 98 2.45 -8.37 5.14
CA ASN A 98 3.54 -8.95 4.37
C ASN A 98 4.32 -10.00 5.18
N ALA A 99 4.50 -9.78 6.50
CA ALA A 99 5.10 -10.79 7.37
C ALA A 99 4.26 -12.07 7.41
N MET A 100 2.94 -11.96 7.55
CA MET A 100 2.01 -13.10 7.49
C MET A 100 2.07 -13.81 6.13
N PHE A 101 2.08 -13.04 5.04
CA PHE A 101 2.18 -13.57 3.69
C PHE A 101 3.49 -14.34 3.48
N ASN A 102 4.63 -13.75 3.82
CA ASN A 102 5.94 -14.37 3.65
C ASN A 102 6.06 -15.66 4.45
N LYS A 103 5.55 -15.66 5.70
CA LYS A 103 5.49 -16.86 6.54
C LYS A 103 4.64 -17.96 5.91
N ALA A 104 3.38 -17.64 5.55
CA ALA A 104 2.46 -18.61 4.97
C ALA A 104 2.98 -19.16 3.63
N LYS A 105 3.65 -18.33 2.84
CA LYS A 105 4.25 -18.73 1.58
C LYS A 105 5.41 -19.70 1.80
N ALA A 106 6.30 -19.41 2.75
CA ALA A 106 7.42 -20.31 3.09
C ALA A 106 6.90 -21.68 3.56
N GLU A 107 5.92 -21.70 4.46
CA GLU A 107 5.27 -22.94 4.94
C GLU A 107 4.61 -23.73 3.79
N TYR A 108 3.97 -23.05 2.86
CA TYR A 108 3.37 -23.69 1.68
C TYR A 108 4.45 -24.29 0.76
N GLU A 109 5.51 -23.54 0.48
CA GLU A 109 6.60 -24.01 -0.37
C GLU A 109 7.31 -25.23 0.22
N GLU A 110 7.56 -25.25 1.53
CA GLU A 110 8.13 -26.40 2.24
C GLU A 110 7.23 -27.63 2.14
N LYS A 111 5.92 -27.45 2.34
CA LYS A 111 4.94 -28.53 2.23
C LYS A 111 4.90 -29.15 0.83
N VAL A 112 4.89 -28.32 -0.21
CA VAL A 112 4.87 -28.79 -1.61
C VAL A 112 6.19 -29.49 -1.95
N ARG A 113 7.33 -28.95 -1.54
CA ARG A 113 8.64 -29.60 -1.75
C ARG A 113 8.70 -30.96 -1.06
N ALA A 114 8.18 -31.09 0.16
CA ALA A 114 8.14 -32.37 0.85
C ALA A 114 7.27 -33.42 0.14
N GLN A 115 6.18 -32.98 -0.52
CA GLN A 115 5.27 -33.87 -1.26
C GLN A 115 5.79 -34.25 -2.65
N ASN A 116 6.49 -33.34 -3.32
CA ASN A 116 6.90 -33.49 -4.72
C ASN A 116 8.36 -33.94 -4.87
N GLY A 117 8.98 -34.51 -3.82
CA GLY A 117 10.36 -34.99 -3.88
C GLY A 117 11.40 -33.89 -4.04
N ASN A 118 11.20 -32.76 -3.36
CA ASN A 118 12.05 -31.57 -3.34
C ASN A 118 12.19 -30.83 -4.68
N GLN A 119 11.23 -31.03 -5.58
CA GLN A 119 11.10 -30.25 -6.81
C GLN A 119 10.66 -28.80 -6.52
N PRO A 120 11.05 -27.83 -7.35
CA PRO A 120 10.60 -26.45 -7.19
C PRO A 120 9.08 -26.33 -7.34
N VAL A 121 8.47 -25.44 -6.56
CA VAL A 121 7.03 -25.19 -6.59
C VAL A 121 6.65 -24.58 -7.93
N THR A 122 5.66 -25.18 -8.58
CA THR A 122 5.16 -24.72 -9.87
C THR A 122 4.28 -23.48 -9.72
N THR A 123 4.07 -22.75 -10.82
CA THR A 123 3.19 -21.58 -10.84
C THR A 123 1.75 -21.93 -10.49
N ASP A 124 1.29 -23.11 -10.90
CA ASP A 124 -0.09 -23.55 -10.69
C ASP A 124 -0.33 -23.88 -9.21
N GLU A 125 0.62 -24.53 -8.55
CA GLU A 125 0.58 -24.75 -7.10
C GLU A 125 0.59 -23.42 -6.34
N LEU A 126 1.48 -22.51 -6.74
CA LEU A 126 1.55 -21.20 -6.10
C LEU A 126 0.25 -20.39 -6.31
N SER A 127 -0.45 -20.59 -7.43
CA SER A 127 -1.77 -19.97 -7.68
C SER A 127 -2.83 -20.43 -6.68
N LEU A 128 -2.81 -21.71 -6.30
CA LEU A 128 -3.71 -22.27 -5.28
C LEU A 128 -3.40 -21.65 -3.91
N PHE A 129 -2.12 -21.49 -3.57
CA PHE A 129 -1.70 -20.77 -2.37
C PHE A 129 -2.20 -19.33 -2.37
N TYR A 130 -2.02 -18.58 -3.47
CA TYR A 130 -2.47 -17.19 -3.55
C TYR A 130 -3.97 -17.07 -3.30
N LYS A 131 -4.76 -17.92 -3.94
CA LYS A 131 -6.21 -17.94 -3.74
C LYS A 131 -6.57 -18.21 -2.28
N ASP A 132 -6.03 -19.27 -1.68
CA ASP A 132 -6.32 -19.65 -0.30
C ASP A 132 -5.89 -18.57 0.71
N PHE A 133 -4.73 -17.95 0.51
CA PHE A 133 -4.28 -16.85 1.36
C PHE A 133 -5.20 -15.65 1.26
N LEU A 134 -5.61 -15.26 0.05
CA LEU A 134 -6.50 -14.12 -0.17
C LEU A 134 -7.90 -14.38 0.39
N ASP A 135 -8.45 -15.58 0.23
CA ASP A 135 -9.75 -15.97 0.78
C ASP A 135 -9.73 -15.87 2.32
N LYS A 136 -8.65 -16.33 2.96
CA LYS A 136 -8.47 -16.22 4.43
C LYS A 136 -8.21 -14.79 4.90
N ALA A 137 -7.54 -13.98 4.09
CA ALA A 137 -7.22 -12.59 4.40
C ALA A 137 -8.37 -11.62 4.12
N TYR A 138 -9.44 -12.07 3.46
CA TYR A 138 -10.51 -11.23 2.94
C TYR A 138 -11.08 -10.23 3.96
N GLU A 139 -11.55 -10.73 5.11
CA GLU A 139 -12.13 -9.89 6.17
C GLU A 139 -11.13 -8.87 6.71
N ARG A 140 -9.86 -9.26 6.88
CA ARG A 140 -8.81 -8.36 7.34
C ARG A 140 -8.55 -7.27 6.30
N GLN A 141 -8.49 -7.62 5.02
CA GLN A 141 -8.25 -6.66 3.93
C GLN A 141 -9.42 -5.69 3.76
N LEU A 142 -10.66 -6.18 3.87
CA LEU A 142 -11.86 -5.34 3.85
C LEU A 142 -11.86 -4.34 5.01
N ASN A 143 -11.61 -4.82 6.23
CA ASN A 143 -11.56 -3.97 7.41
C ASN A 143 -10.47 -2.91 7.29
N TYR A 144 -9.30 -3.29 6.78
CA TYR A 144 -8.24 -2.34 6.46
C TYR A 144 -8.67 -1.31 5.43
N ASN A 145 -9.21 -1.73 4.27
CA ASN A 145 -9.62 -0.80 3.22
C ASN A 145 -10.70 0.16 3.74
N ARG A 146 -11.66 -0.32 4.52
CA ARG A 146 -12.69 0.50 5.16
C ARG A 146 -12.07 1.55 6.09
N GLN A 147 -11.18 1.14 6.98
CA GLN A 147 -10.50 2.06 7.89
C GLN A 147 -9.63 3.05 7.11
N TRP A 148 -8.91 2.59 6.10
CA TRP A 148 -8.07 3.41 5.23
C TRP A 148 -8.87 4.53 4.57
N TRP A 149 -10.07 4.22 4.04
CA TRP A 149 -10.99 5.23 3.50
C TRP A 149 -11.44 6.24 4.55
N ILE A 150 -11.84 5.78 5.73
CA ILE A 150 -12.26 6.66 6.84
C ILE A 150 -11.12 7.61 7.22
N GLU A 151 -9.92 7.08 7.38
CA GLU A 151 -8.72 7.84 7.75
C GLU A 151 -8.35 8.90 6.70
N ASN A 152 -8.44 8.57 5.42
CA ASN A 152 -8.17 9.51 4.33
C ASN A 152 -9.26 10.58 4.19
N ILE A 153 -10.54 10.23 4.37
CA ILE A 153 -11.63 11.22 4.35
C ILE A 153 -11.49 12.20 5.52
N ASN A 154 -11.09 11.71 6.70
CA ASN A 154 -10.86 12.54 7.88
C ASN A 154 -9.72 13.57 7.70
N LEU A 155 -8.83 13.39 6.71
CA LEU A 155 -7.80 14.37 6.37
C LEU A 155 -8.38 15.63 5.69
N LEU A 156 -9.55 15.55 5.06
CA LEU A 156 -10.09 16.64 4.25
C LEU A 156 -10.39 17.90 5.10
N PHE A 157 -10.95 17.72 6.29
CA PHE A 157 -11.27 18.83 7.17
C PHE A 157 -10.03 19.60 7.67
N PRO A 158 -9.02 18.96 8.30
CA PRO A 158 -7.81 19.66 8.71
C PRO A 158 -7.03 20.24 7.53
N ALA A 159 -7.01 19.57 6.37
CA ALA A 159 -6.41 20.11 5.16
C ALA A 159 -7.11 21.41 4.71
N ALA A 160 -8.44 21.41 4.65
CA ALA A 160 -9.22 22.58 4.28
C ALA A 160 -9.02 23.73 5.26
N LYS A 161 -9.03 23.44 6.57
CA LYS A 161 -8.80 24.44 7.62
C LYS A 161 -7.41 25.09 7.51
N ALA A 162 -6.36 24.28 7.31
CA ALA A 162 -5.01 24.76 7.08
C ALA A 162 -4.91 25.61 5.79
N ALA A 163 -5.57 25.20 4.72
CA ALA A 163 -5.59 25.92 3.45
C ALA A 163 -6.28 27.30 3.56
N VAL A 164 -7.44 27.37 4.21
CA VAL A 164 -8.17 28.63 4.44
C VAL A 164 -7.32 29.60 5.25
N ARG A 165 -6.67 29.13 6.33
CA ARG A 165 -5.77 29.96 7.12
C ARG A 165 -4.61 30.52 6.31
N LYS A 166 -3.96 29.68 5.48
CA LYS A 166 -2.86 30.14 4.61
C LYS A 166 -3.34 31.20 3.64
N TRP A 167 -4.54 31.02 3.06
CA TRP A 167 -5.12 32.01 2.17
C TRP A 167 -5.38 33.35 2.88
N THR A 168 -6.00 33.34 4.06
CA THR A 168 -6.28 34.59 4.80
C THR A 168 -5.03 35.27 5.33
N SER A 169 -3.95 34.53 5.62
CA SER A 169 -2.67 35.12 6.04
C SER A 169 -1.84 35.73 4.91
N ARG A 170 -2.21 35.47 3.65
CA ARG A 170 -1.52 35.98 2.45
C ARG A 170 -2.20 37.20 1.84
N SER A 171 -3.47 37.45 2.19
CA SER A 171 -4.26 38.61 1.81
C SER A 171 -4.05 39.75 2.80
#